data_AF-A0A4R1MLE8-F1
#
_entry.id   AF-A0A4R1MLE8-F1
#
_cell.length_a   1.000
_cell.length_b   1.000
_cell.length_c   1.000
_cell.angle_alpha   90.00
_cell.angle_beta   90.00
_cell.angle_gamma   90.00
#
_symmetry.space_group_name_H-M   'P 1'
#
loop_
_entity.id
_entity.type
_entity.pdbx_description
1 polymer ?
#
loop_
_entity_poly.entity_id
_entity_poly.type
_entity_poly.pdbx_seq_one_letter_code
_entity_poly.pdbx_strand_id
1 'polypeptide(L)'
;MRRKMGVLLIILLFINNTLVFGAEGEAGFFGGISEGVNLPREIDQYMNNQGTTTLDYKEIVFISGEPVEFEGTITINKGNMGNNERGSYNESINIEAINPQTDEAMNKSIQLLTSYRVVEKEFGTHIIRNSAVTSWNETINVEGTAYTLNPSSTFSKTSVEDITPGISYYSTDLRYHAIYDADNNDRIVVDAYNNIYGYNQTWSKIETQSMNQSIAAYSGNEELWQMNVNVNPVIEAKKSIYATESSPNPISFRETYTQRLERNSSLTYNIATNHNHLTQQQMNNSATIETANDIEYLTLPPQELSFLTGHWAEEDIKQLYSLEILDNLPHQNMLYQSMTRGEYIKLLCKTMNLDISEHEDAEEGDLQVFDDVPPNNPLYPYIMTAYDHKLTKGIAVNTFGIHQPITREEAFVIYMRIIGLDNIATTDNPRTPFVDNDEIASWAIKEIEAGRVLGIIHGDSNGRVNAKSYISAVEAGSLINRFIDYLRSGLVDDFIGPR
;
A
#
# COMPACT_ATOMS: atom_id res chain seq x y z
N MET A 1 56.41 14.36 -29.74
CA MET A 1 55.91 13.15 -29.04
C MET A 1 54.63 13.57 -28.31
N ARG A 2 53.46 13.22 -28.86
CA ARG A 2 52.13 13.66 -28.39
C ARG A 2 51.76 12.91 -27.10
N ARG A 3 51.55 13.60 -25.99
CA ARG A 3 50.88 13.05 -24.80
C ARG A 3 49.36 13.10 -25.04
N LYS A 4 48.72 11.94 -25.08
CA LYS A 4 47.26 11.82 -25.14
C LYS A 4 46.71 12.14 -23.75
N MET A 5 45.85 13.14 -23.69
CA MET A 5 45.01 13.48 -22.54
C MET A 5 43.80 12.56 -22.59
N GLY A 6 43.74 11.57 -21.68
CA GLY A 6 42.56 10.76 -21.47
C GLY A 6 41.66 11.47 -20.46
N VAL A 7 40.59 12.09 -20.93
CA VAL A 7 39.49 12.54 -20.09
C VAL A 7 38.68 11.30 -19.76
N LEU A 8 38.73 10.85 -18.50
CA LEU A 8 37.85 9.81 -18.00
C LEU A 8 36.50 10.49 -17.71
N LEU A 9 35.54 10.27 -18.60
CA LEU A 9 34.16 10.72 -18.43
C LEU A 9 33.51 9.73 -17.45
N ILE A 10 33.39 10.10 -16.17
CA ILE A 10 32.60 9.35 -15.19
C ILE A 10 31.13 9.62 -15.55
N ILE A 11 30.50 8.63 -16.17
CA ILE A 11 29.04 8.60 -16.33
C ILE A 11 28.51 8.15 -14.96
N LEU A 12 28.12 9.12 -14.12
CA LEU A 12 27.19 8.84 -13.02
C LEU A 12 25.86 8.43 -13.66
N LEU A 13 25.60 7.13 -13.70
CA LEU A 13 24.26 6.59 -13.87
C LEU A 13 23.50 6.94 -12.60
N PHE A 14 22.81 8.08 -12.61
CA PHE A 14 21.73 8.34 -11.67
C PHE A 14 20.62 7.35 -12.01
N ILE A 15 20.56 6.25 -11.27
CA ILE A 15 19.38 5.40 -11.23
C ILE A 15 18.28 6.27 -10.61
N ASN A 16 17.18 6.44 -11.35
CA ASN A 16 16.05 7.22 -10.89
C ASN A 16 15.42 6.48 -9.70
N ASN A 17 15.56 7.05 -8.50
CA ASN A 17 14.71 6.70 -7.36
C ASN A 17 13.27 7.08 -7.71
N THR A 18 12.56 6.18 -8.39
CA THR A 18 11.12 6.29 -8.47
C THR A 18 10.57 5.75 -7.16
N LEU A 19 10.20 6.67 -6.28
CA LEU A 19 9.32 6.34 -5.16
C LEU A 19 8.11 5.60 -5.75
N VAL A 20 7.90 4.36 -5.33
CA VAL A 20 6.68 3.61 -5.58
C VAL A 20 5.60 4.30 -4.76
N PHE A 21 4.89 5.23 -5.38
CA PHE A 21 3.87 6.02 -4.70
C PHE A 21 2.64 5.16 -4.39
N GLY A 22 1.93 5.51 -3.33
CA GLY A 22 0.61 4.97 -3.01
C GLY A 22 -0.27 5.00 -4.26
N ALA A 23 -0.84 3.84 -4.56
CA ALA A 23 -1.58 3.55 -5.79
C ALA A 23 -2.97 4.21 -5.82
N GLU A 24 -3.06 5.48 -5.40
CA GLU A 24 -4.29 6.26 -5.47
C GLU A 24 -4.71 6.45 -6.93
N GLY A 25 -5.97 6.11 -7.21
CA GLY A 25 -6.67 6.33 -8.46
C GLY A 25 -6.95 5.06 -9.26
N GLU A 26 -6.71 3.86 -8.71
CA GLU A 26 -7.01 2.60 -9.41
C GLU A 26 -8.50 2.45 -9.72
N ALA A 27 -9.40 2.95 -8.85
CA ALA A 27 -10.84 2.99 -9.10
C ALA A 27 -11.29 4.21 -9.94
N GLY A 28 -10.36 5.10 -10.28
CA GLY A 28 -10.68 6.42 -10.84
C GLY A 28 -11.35 7.35 -9.84
N PHE A 29 -11.98 8.40 -10.33
CA PHE A 29 -12.50 9.51 -9.51
C PHE A 29 -14.03 9.62 -9.49
N PHE A 30 -14.71 8.82 -10.30
CA PHE A 30 -16.14 8.96 -10.60
C PHE A 30 -17.03 7.93 -9.89
N GLY A 31 -16.46 7.14 -8.98
CA GLY A 31 -17.21 6.23 -8.13
C GLY A 31 -17.36 4.82 -8.68
N GLY A 32 -16.59 4.43 -9.70
CA GLY A 32 -16.51 3.04 -10.19
C GLY A 32 -15.47 2.20 -9.44
N ILE A 33 -15.19 1.01 -9.97
CA ILE A 33 -14.14 0.08 -9.52
C ILE A 33 -13.38 -0.45 -10.74
N SER A 34 -12.09 -0.77 -10.55
CA SER A 34 -11.30 -1.52 -11.52
C SER A 34 -10.88 -2.87 -10.97
N GLU A 35 -10.32 -3.75 -11.79
CA GLU A 35 -9.71 -5.00 -11.30
C GLU A 35 -8.50 -4.81 -10.37
N GLY A 36 -7.97 -3.58 -10.26
CA GLY A 36 -6.77 -3.25 -9.50
C GLY A 36 -5.48 -3.83 -10.10
N VAL A 37 -4.32 -3.40 -9.62
CA VAL A 37 -3.02 -3.98 -10.06
C VAL A 37 -2.54 -5.04 -9.08
N ASN A 38 -1.90 -6.11 -9.56
CA ASN A 38 -1.24 -7.08 -8.68
C ASN A 38 -0.11 -6.41 -7.87
N LEU A 39 0.12 -6.91 -6.65
CA LEU A 39 1.36 -6.63 -5.95
C LEU A 39 2.54 -7.25 -6.72
N PRO A 40 3.72 -6.63 -6.72
CA PRO A 40 4.87 -7.19 -7.42
C PRO A 40 5.18 -8.60 -6.89
N ARG A 41 5.37 -9.55 -7.82
CA ARG A 41 5.88 -10.88 -7.50
C ARG A 41 7.35 -10.81 -7.14
N GLU A 42 7.84 -11.83 -6.44
CA GLU A 42 9.27 -12.05 -6.24
C GLU A 42 10.03 -12.00 -7.57
N ILE A 43 9.50 -12.57 -8.66
CA ILE A 43 10.19 -12.57 -9.97
C ILE A 43 10.16 -11.21 -10.68
N ASP A 44 9.22 -10.33 -10.33
CA ASP A 44 9.06 -9.03 -10.99
C ASP A 44 10.16 -8.04 -10.56
N GLN A 45 10.90 -8.32 -9.48
CA GLN A 45 12.10 -7.55 -9.07
C GLN A 45 13.23 -7.56 -10.12
N TYR A 46 13.13 -8.44 -11.12
CA TYR A 46 14.07 -8.53 -12.24
C TYR A 46 13.54 -7.90 -13.54
N MET A 47 12.37 -7.24 -13.49
CA MET A 47 11.66 -6.70 -14.66
C MET A 47 11.28 -5.23 -14.45
N ASN A 48 11.82 -4.33 -15.28
CA ASN A 48 11.45 -2.90 -15.26
C ASN A 48 10.05 -2.68 -15.84
N ASN A 49 9.06 -2.37 -15.01
CA ASN A 49 7.72 -1.97 -15.47
C ASN A 49 7.34 -0.57 -14.97
N GLN A 50 7.42 0.43 -15.85
CA GLN A 50 6.78 1.74 -15.67
C GLN A 50 6.00 2.10 -16.94
N GLY A 51 4.78 2.62 -16.77
CA GLY A 51 3.99 3.13 -17.89
C GLY A 51 2.50 3.28 -17.61
N THR A 52 1.76 3.56 -18.70
CA THR A 52 0.30 3.52 -18.78
C THR A 52 -0.25 2.20 -18.23
N THR A 53 -1.22 2.28 -17.33
CA THR A 53 -1.91 1.10 -16.79
C THR A 53 -3.34 1.09 -17.31
N THR A 54 -3.74 0.00 -17.97
CA THR A 54 -5.12 -0.23 -18.42
C THR A 54 -5.69 -1.41 -17.65
N LEU A 55 -6.85 -1.22 -17.04
CA LEU A 55 -7.52 -2.18 -16.17
C LEU A 55 -8.97 -2.38 -16.60
N ASP A 56 -9.50 -3.57 -16.41
CA ASP A 56 -10.95 -3.80 -16.47
C ASP A 56 -11.67 -2.89 -15.47
N TYR A 57 -12.83 -2.36 -15.86
CA TYR A 57 -13.56 -1.31 -15.14
C TYR A 57 -15.06 -1.54 -15.10
N LYS A 58 -15.69 -1.19 -13.98
CA LYS A 58 -17.14 -1.12 -13.83
C LYS A 58 -17.57 0.16 -13.11
N GLU A 59 -18.67 0.76 -13.54
CA GLU A 59 -19.26 1.92 -12.88
C GLU A 59 -20.80 1.84 -12.92
N ILE A 60 -21.44 2.30 -11.84
CA ILE A 60 -22.88 2.53 -11.81
C ILE A 60 -23.14 4.02 -11.95
N VAL A 61 -23.83 4.39 -13.02
CA VAL A 61 -24.15 5.78 -13.37
C VAL A 61 -25.62 6.06 -13.09
N PHE A 62 -25.94 7.24 -12.55
CA PHE A 62 -27.29 7.59 -12.07
C PHE A 62 -27.94 8.76 -12.83
N ILE A 63 -27.31 9.26 -13.90
CA ILE A 63 -27.70 10.51 -14.58
C ILE A 63 -29.05 10.45 -15.31
N SER A 64 -29.55 9.25 -15.62
CA SER A 64 -30.87 9.06 -16.24
C SER A 64 -32.02 9.07 -15.22
N GLY A 65 -31.71 9.06 -13.92
CA GLY A 65 -32.70 8.88 -12.85
C GLY A 65 -32.87 7.44 -12.40
N GLU A 66 -32.21 6.48 -13.07
CA GLU A 66 -32.11 5.08 -12.67
C GLU A 66 -30.62 4.65 -12.63
N PRO A 67 -30.24 3.68 -11.78
CA PRO A 67 -28.88 3.14 -11.80
C PRO A 67 -28.63 2.32 -13.06
N VAL A 68 -27.60 2.69 -13.82
CA VAL A 68 -27.19 2.02 -15.06
C VAL A 68 -25.75 1.54 -14.93
N GLU A 69 -25.53 0.24 -15.14
CA GLU A 69 -24.20 -0.38 -15.09
C GLU A 69 -23.48 -0.24 -16.44
N PHE A 70 -22.20 0.11 -16.36
CA PHE A 70 -21.27 0.13 -17.49
C PHE A 70 -20.05 -0.72 -17.18
N GLU A 71 -19.58 -1.49 -18.15
CA GLU A 71 -18.38 -2.32 -18.08
C GLU A 71 -17.41 -1.98 -19.23
N GLY A 72 -16.11 -1.94 -18.95
CA GLY A 72 -15.11 -1.62 -19.96
C GLY A 72 -13.72 -1.50 -19.39
N THR A 73 -13.00 -0.43 -19.74
CA THR A 73 -11.61 -0.22 -19.32
C THR A 73 -11.40 1.16 -18.73
N ILE A 74 -10.50 1.23 -17.75
CA ILE A 74 -9.90 2.47 -17.24
C ILE A 74 -8.42 2.47 -17.59
N THR A 75 -7.95 3.56 -18.18
CA THR A 75 -6.55 3.79 -18.51
C THR A 75 -6.02 4.96 -17.69
N ILE A 76 -5.06 4.68 -16.82
CA ILE A 76 -4.45 5.61 -15.88
C ILE A 76 -3.03 5.91 -16.34
N ASN A 77 -2.73 7.20 -16.49
CA ASN A 77 -1.38 7.70 -16.74
C ASN A 77 -1.00 8.66 -15.63
N LYS A 78 0.07 8.36 -14.89
CA LYS A 78 0.61 9.23 -13.85
C LYS A 78 2.04 9.60 -14.21
N GLY A 79 2.30 10.89 -14.35
CA GLY A 79 3.66 11.39 -14.57
C GLY A 79 4.53 11.18 -13.33
N ASN A 80 5.83 11.09 -13.54
CA ASN A 80 6.78 10.88 -12.45
C ASN A 80 6.95 12.15 -11.62
N MET A 81 6.93 11.99 -10.30
CA MET A 81 7.44 13.01 -9.39
C MET A 81 8.96 13.09 -9.57
N GLY A 82 9.52 14.30 -9.52
CA GLY A 82 10.97 14.48 -9.51
C GLY A 82 11.51 14.40 -8.08
N ASN A 83 12.83 14.29 -7.94
CA ASN A 83 13.51 14.23 -6.63
C ASN A 83 13.59 15.57 -5.89
N ASN A 84 12.82 16.58 -6.32
CA ASN A 84 12.85 17.90 -5.72
C ASN A 84 11.82 17.99 -4.59
N GLU A 85 12.06 18.85 -3.58
CA GLU A 85 11.10 19.11 -2.50
C GLU A 85 9.75 19.69 -2.99
N ARG A 86 9.68 20.14 -4.24
CA ARG A 86 8.49 20.65 -4.89
C ARG A 86 8.56 20.48 -6.40
N GLY A 87 7.41 20.34 -7.02
CA GLY A 87 7.31 20.29 -8.48
C GLY A 87 5.88 20.04 -8.94
N SER A 88 5.75 19.57 -10.17
CA SER A 88 4.47 19.20 -10.75
C SER A 88 4.63 18.11 -11.80
N TYR A 89 3.59 17.32 -12.01
CA TYR A 89 3.50 16.30 -13.05
C TYR A 89 2.07 16.25 -13.62
N ASN A 90 1.93 15.69 -14.82
CA ASN A 90 0.62 15.47 -15.43
C ASN A 90 0.07 14.11 -15.02
N GLU A 91 -1.23 14.03 -14.80
CA GLU A 91 -1.96 12.77 -14.68
C GLU A 91 -3.19 12.79 -15.61
N SER A 92 -3.56 11.63 -16.14
CA SER A 92 -4.78 11.48 -16.92
C SER A 92 -5.47 10.15 -16.62
N ILE A 93 -6.80 10.20 -16.69
CA ILE A 93 -7.68 9.04 -16.60
C ILE A 93 -8.58 9.06 -17.82
N ASN A 94 -8.63 7.94 -18.53
CA ASN A 94 -9.57 7.72 -19.62
C ASN A 94 -10.37 6.46 -19.31
N ILE A 95 -11.69 6.55 -19.40
CA ILE A 95 -12.62 5.44 -19.20
C ILE A 95 -13.38 5.26 -20.51
N GLU A 96 -13.39 4.03 -21.01
CA GLU A 96 -14.16 3.61 -22.18
C GLU A 96 -14.96 2.38 -21.76
N ALA A 97 -16.29 2.50 -21.70
CA ALA A 97 -17.17 1.45 -21.21
C ALA A 97 -18.49 1.39 -21.98
N ILE A 98 -19.17 0.26 -21.90
CA ILE A 98 -20.48 0.03 -22.51
C ILE A 98 -21.46 -0.53 -21.50
N ASN A 99 -22.74 -0.24 -21.68
CA ASN A 99 -23.79 -0.98 -21.01
C ASN A 99 -23.86 -2.40 -21.62
N PRO A 100 -23.67 -3.48 -20.84
CA PRO A 100 -23.60 -4.84 -21.39
C PRO A 100 -24.94 -5.36 -21.92
N GLN A 101 -26.06 -4.67 -21.66
CA GLN A 101 -27.39 -5.04 -22.16
C GLN A 101 -27.81 -4.26 -23.40
N THR A 102 -27.38 -3.00 -23.54
CA THR A 102 -27.82 -2.09 -24.61
C THR A 102 -26.73 -1.71 -25.61
N ASP A 103 -25.46 -2.04 -25.33
CA ASP A 103 -24.27 -1.61 -26.07
C ASP A 103 -24.08 -0.07 -26.12
N GLU A 104 -24.80 0.66 -25.25
CA GLU A 104 -24.68 2.12 -25.16
C GLU A 104 -23.35 2.51 -24.50
N ALA A 105 -22.66 3.50 -25.07
CA ALA A 105 -21.30 3.82 -24.66
C ALA A 105 -21.23 4.92 -23.59
N MET A 106 -20.27 4.77 -22.69
CA MET A 106 -19.79 5.77 -21.73
C MET A 106 -18.30 6.05 -21.99
N ASN A 107 -17.96 7.31 -22.20
CA ASN A 107 -16.58 7.77 -22.33
C ASN A 107 -16.32 8.91 -21.35
N LYS A 108 -15.26 8.80 -20.55
CA LYS A 108 -14.82 9.87 -19.64
C LYS A 108 -13.34 10.09 -19.79
N SER A 109 -12.91 11.35 -19.86
CA SER A 109 -11.50 11.71 -19.94
C SER A 109 -11.23 12.93 -19.08
N ILE A 110 -10.29 12.81 -18.15
CA ILE A 110 -9.82 13.92 -17.31
C ILE A 110 -8.30 13.98 -17.34
N GLN A 111 -7.78 15.20 -17.48
CA GLN A 111 -6.36 15.51 -17.43
C GLN A 111 -6.14 16.56 -16.34
N LEU A 112 -5.13 16.31 -15.50
CA LEU A 112 -4.81 17.15 -14.36
C LEU A 112 -3.32 17.49 -14.37
N LEU A 113 -3.00 18.71 -13.97
CA LEU A 113 -1.65 19.12 -13.59
C LEU A 113 -1.57 19.10 -12.06
N THR A 114 -0.88 18.10 -11.51
CA THR A 114 -0.73 17.91 -10.07
C THR A 114 0.56 18.56 -9.60
N SER A 115 0.44 19.54 -8.72
CA SER A 115 1.58 20.17 -8.04
C SER A 115 1.78 19.53 -6.67
N TYR A 116 3.04 19.34 -6.25
CA TYR A 116 3.37 18.69 -4.98
C TYR A 116 4.40 19.49 -4.17
N ARG A 117 4.37 19.26 -2.86
CA ARG A 117 5.41 19.66 -1.90
C ARG A 117 5.70 18.52 -0.95
N VAL A 118 6.98 18.25 -0.75
CA VAL A 118 7.52 17.25 0.17
C VAL A 118 7.85 17.92 1.50
N VAL A 119 7.54 17.26 2.60
CA VAL A 119 7.85 17.70 3.98
C VAL A 119 8.50 16.54 4.72
N GLU A 120 9.78 16.67 5.02
CA GLU A 120 10.57 15.67 5.71
C GLU A 120 10.18 15.55 7.20
N LYS A 121 10.09 14.32 7.71
CA LYS A 121 9.94 14.01 9.15
C LYS A 121 11.19 13.31 9.69
N GLU A 122 11.27 13.16 11.01
CA GLU A 122 12.33 12.34 11.63
C GLU A 122 12.28 10.89 11.11
N PHE A 123 11.07 10.31 11.01
CA PHE A 123 10.84 8.95 10.51
C PHE A 123 9.75 8.97 9.42
N GLY A 124 10.18 9.13 8.17
CA GLY A 124 9.30 9.23 6.99
C GLY A 124 9.17 10.64 6.40
N THR A 125 8.17 10.81 5.54
CA THR A 125 7.98 12.02 4.71
C THR A 125 6.50 12.21 4.38
N HIS A 126 6.02 13.45 4.41
CA HIS A 126 4.70 13.80 3.90
C HIS A 126 4.80 14.40 2.50
N ILE A 127 3.86 14.04 1.63
CA ILE A 127 3.68 14.68 0.33
C ILE A 127 2.28 15.29 0.27
N ILE A 128 2.21 16.59 0.03
CA ILE A 128 0.96 17.32 -0.14
C ILE A 128 0.81 17.65 -1.62
N ARG A 129 -0.36 17.35 -2.20
CA ARG A 129 -0.66 17.54 -3.61
C ARG A 129 -1.91 18.37 -3.81
N ASN A 130 -1.91 19.16 -4.88
CA ASN A 130 -3.07 19.88 -5.38
C ASN A 130 -3.13 19.75 -6.89
N SER A 131 -4.29 19.38 -7.41
CA SER A 131 -4.47 19.12 -8.84
C SER A 131 -5.36 20.18 -9.48
N ALA A 132 -4.91 20.71 -10.61
CA ALA A 132 -5.69 21.62 -11.45
C ALA A 132 -6.11 20.90 -12.73
N VAL A 133 -7.39 21.00 -13.08
CA VAL A 133 -7.92 20.41 -14.32
C VAL A 133 -7.38 21.16 -15.53
N THR A 134 -6.79 20.43 -16.46
CA THR A 134 -6.36 20.96 -17.76
C THR A 134 -7.35 20.59 -18.87
N SER A 135 -8.02 19.44 -18.77
CA SER A 135 -9.09 19.01 -19.65
C SER A 135 -10.04 18.06 -18.93
N TRP A 136 -11.34 18.17 -19.18
CA TRP A 136 -12.35 17.25 -18.66
C TRP A 136 -13.49 17.13 -19.67
N ASN A 137 -13.74 15.92 -20.16
CA ASN A 137 -14.77 15.62 -21.14
C ASN A 137 -15.47 14.31 -20.76
N GLU A 138 -16.79 14.29 -20.85
CA GLU A 138 -17.56 13.07 -20.69
C GLU A 138 -18.70 13.02 -21.70
N THR A 139 -19.02 11.81 -22.16
CA THR A 139 -20.18 11.52 -23.01
C THR A 139 -20.74 10.18 -22.59
N ILE A 140 -22.00 10.18 -22.16
CA ILE A 140 -22.67 9.01 -21.61
C ILE A 140 -23.97 8.84 -22.38
N ASN A 141 -24.22 7.65 -22.93
CA ASN A 141 -25.48 7.34 -23.62
C ASN A 141 -26.31 6.41 -22.75
N VAL A 142 -27.56 6.79 -22.51
CA VAL A 142 -28.53 5.96 -21.78
C VAL A 142 -29.89 6.12 -22.44
N GLU A 143 -30.54 5.01 -22.76
CA GLU A 143 -31.89 4.98 -23.35
C GLU A 143 -32.04 5.85 -24.61
N GLY A 144 -31.01 5.87 -25.46
CA GLY A 144 -30.95 6.64 -26.70
C GLY A 144 -30.74 8.15 -26.52
N THR A 145 -30.52 8.63 -25.29
CA THR A 145 -30.19 10.04 -24.99
C THR A 145 -28.70 10.16 -24.69
N ALA A 146 -28.01 11.06 -25.40
CA ALA A 146 -26.62 11.40 -25.09
C ALA A 146 -26.58 12.54 -24.05
N TYR A 147 -25.75 12.35 -23.02
CA TYR A 147 -25.44 13.32 -21.97
C TYR A 147 -23.99 13.75 -22.14
N THR A 148 -23.77 15.02 -22.48
CA THR A 148 -22.43 15.57 -22.72
C THR A 148 -22.04 16.55 -21.63
N LEU A 149 -20.84 16.40 -21.06
CA LEU A 149 -20.34 17.30 -20.03
C LEU A 149 -20.17 18.73 -20.57
N ASN A 150 -20.79 19.69 -19.89
CA ASN A 150 -20.67 21.10 -20.19
C ASN A 150 -19.32 21.65 -19.68
N PRO A 151 -18.61 22.49 -20.46
CA PRO A 151 -17.34 23.11 -20.04
C PRO A 151 -17.41 24.01 -18.80
N SER A 152 -18.61 24.40 -18.35
CA SER A 152 -18.83 25.17 -17.11
C SER A 152 -18.69 24.32 -15.84
N SER A 153 -18.53 23.00 -15.99
CA SER A 153 -18.32 22.07 -14.89
C SER A 153 -17.00 22.37 -14.17
N THR A 154 -16.96 22.09 -12.86
CA THR A 154 -15.77 22.34 -12.04
C THR A 154 -15.37 21.10 -11.27
N PHE A 155 -14.07 20.91 -11.07
CA PHE A 155 -13.51 19.77 -10.35
C PHE A 155 -12.30 20.25 -9.53
N SER A 156 -12.20 19.75 -8.30
CA SER A 156 -11.15 20.05 -7.35
C SER A 156 -10.69 18.77 -6.67
N LYS A 157 -9.37 18.60 -6.60
CA LYS A 157 -8.73 17.44 -5.96
C LYS A 157 -7.50 17.91 -5.19
N THR A 158 -7.41 17.46 -3.94
CA THR A 158 -6.25 17.66 -3.08
C THR A 158 -5.94 16.35 -2.38
N SER A 159 -4.66 16.04 -2.18
CA SER A 159 -4.27 14.82 -1.47
C SER A 159 -3.09 15.03 -0.55
N VAL A 160 -3.04 14.19 0.47
CA VAL A 160 -1.90 14.03 1.36
C VAL A 160 -1.50 12.56 1.35
N GLU A 161 -0.20 12.33 1.29
CA GLU A 161 0.41 11.01 1.42
C GLU A 161 1.42 11.06 2.57
N ASP A 162 1.29 10.13 3.49
CA ASP A 162 2.27 9.87 4.54
C ASP A 162 3.08 8.62 4.20
N ILE A 163 4.36 8.83 3.88
CA ILE A 163 5.31 7.78 3.58
C ILE A 163 6.10 7.49 4.84
N THR A 164 5.80 6.36 5.45
CA THR A 164 6.59 5.76 6.53
C THR A 164 7.70 4.88 5.90
N PRO A 165 8.66 4.37 6.69
CA PRO A 165 9.74 3.54 6.15
C PRO A 165 9.30 2.29 5.37
N GLY A 166 8.07 1.79 5.56
CA GLY A 166 7.59 0.62 4.80
C GLY A 166 6.13 0.67 4.33
N ILE A 167 5.38 1.73 4.66
CA ILE A 167 3.98 1.87 4.24
C ILE A 167 3.74 3.31 3.75
N SER A 168 3.09 3.44 2.61
CA SER A 168 2.51 4.70 2.17
C SER A 168 1.02 4.71 2.49
N TYR A 169 0.58 5.68 3.29
CA TYR A 169 -0.83 5.98 3.54
C TYR A 169 -1.24 7.22 2.77
N TYR A 170 -2.46 7.26 2.24
CA TYR A 170 -2.93 8.44 1.54
C TYR A 170 -4.39 8.75 1.85
N SER A 171 -4.72 10.03 1.70
CA SER A 171 -6.08 10.55 1.79
C SER A 171 -6.24 11.68 0.77
N THR A 172 -7.35 11.65 0.04
CA THR A 172 -7.68 12.59 -1.03
C THR A 172 -9.10 13.06 -0.86
N ASP A 173 -9.25 14.38 -0.84
CA ASP A 173 -10.55 15.02 -0.94
C ASP A 173 -10.78 15.48 -2.37
N LEU A 174 -11.93 15.07 -2.91
CA LEU A 174 -12.32 15.32 -4.28
C LEU A 174 -13.74 15.86 -4.31
N ARG A 175 -13.93 16.92 -5.10
CA ARG A 175 -15.24 17.55 -5.30
C ARG A 175 -15.42 17.91 -6.75
N TYR A 176 -16.59 17.65 -7.30
CA TYR A 176 -16.94 18.16 -8.60
C TYR A 176 -18.40 18.62 -8.66
N HIS A 177 -18.60 19.64 -9.48
CA HIS A 177 -19.90 20.12 -9.94
C HIS A 177 -19.93 19.86 -11.44
N ALA A 178 -20.54 18.74 -11.83
CA ALA A 178 -20.69 18.35 -13.23
C ALA A 178 -22.06 18.77 -13.75
N ILE A 179 -22.08 19.42 -14.91
CA ILE A 179 -23.31 19.77 -15.62
C ILE A 179 -23.29 18.99 -16.92
N TYR A 180 -24.33 18.21 -17.19
CA TYR A 180 -24.51 17.50 -18.45
C TYR A 180 -25.65 18.13 -19.24
N ASP A 181 -25.39 18.43 -20.51
CA ASP A 181 -26.42 18.81 -21.48
C ASP A 181 -26.89 17.53 -22.20
N ALA A 182 -28.19 17.25 -22.12
CA ALA A 182 -28.81 16.11 -22.77
C ALA A 182 -29.36 16.49 -24.16
N ASP A 183 -29.35 15.55 -25.11
CA ASP A 183 -29.87 15.77 -26.47
C ASP A 183 -31.37 16.17 -26.52
N ASN A 184 -32.12 15.82 -25.47
CA ASN A 184 -33.52 16.20 -25.32
C ASN A 184 -33.72 17.64 -24.77
N ASN A 185 -32.63 18.40 -24.57
CA ASN A 185 -32.54 19.72 -23.94
C ASN A 185 -32.75 19.75 -22.41
N ASP A 186 -32.75 18.60 -21.75
CA ASP A 186 -32.68 18.56 -20.30
C ASP A 186 -31.24 18.83 -19.84
N ARG A 187 -31.10 19.30 -18.60
CA ARG A 187 -29.81 19.56 -17.96
C ARG A 187 -29.72 18.78 -16.67
N ILE A 188 -28.67 17.99 -16.52
CA ILE A 188 -28.42 17.18 -15.33
C ILE A 188 -27.26 17.81 -14.58
N VAL A 189 -27.45 18.07 -13.29
CA VAL A 189 -26.43 18.64 -12.40
C VAL A 189 -26.06 17.58 -11.37
N VAL A 190 -24.76 17.28 -11.25
CA VAL A 190 -24.21 16.34 -10.28
C VAL A 190 -23.20 17.08 -9.40
N ASP A 191 -23.54 17.24 -8.14
CA ASP A 191 -22.62 17.68 -7.09
C ASP A 191 -22.11 16.46 -6.34
N ALA A 192 -20.80 16.20 -6.42
CA ALA A 192 -20.19 15.06 -5.77
C ALA A 192 -19.11 15.48 -4.77
N TYR A 193 -19.09 14.77 -3.65
CA TYR A 193 -18.08 14.86 -2.61
C TYR A 193 -17.54 13.45 -2.37
N ASN A 194 -16.25 13.26 -2.64
CA ASN A 194 -15.60 11.97 -2.50
C ASN A 194 -14.37 12.10 -1.60
N ASN A 195 -14.22 11.16 -0.68
CA ASN A 195 -13.02 10.97 0.10
C ASN A 195 -12.42 9.61 -0.27
N ILE A 196 -11.21 9.64 -0.84
CA ILE A 196 -10.47 8.46 -1.26
C ILE A 196 -9.32 8.27 -0.27
N TYR A 197 -9.20 7.10 0.32
CA TYR A 197 -8.16 6.83 1.29
C TYR A 197 -7.73 5.37 1.21
N GLY A 198 -6.51 5.11 1.67
CA GLY A 198 -5.93 3.80 1.53
C GLY A 198 -4.48 3.75 1.91
N TYR A 199 -3.86 2.63 1.58
CA TYR A 199 -2.44 2.42 1.78
C TYR A 199 -1.86 1.48 0.73
N ASN A 200 -0.53 1.53 0.59
CA ASN A 200 0.22 0.63 -0.26
C ASN A 200 1.49 0.16 0.45
N GLN A 201 1.71 -1.16 0.46
CA GLN A 201 2.91 -1.80 0.96
C GLN A 201 3.08 -3.21 0.35
N THR A 202 4.19 -3.86 0.68
CA THR A 202 4.68 -5.12 0.06
C THR A 202 3.73 -6.31 0.14
N TRP A 203 2.93 -6.41 1.21
CA TRP A 203 2.04 -7.53 1.51
C TRP A 203 0.59 -7.30 1.14
N SER A 204 0.15 -6.04 1.10
CA SER A 204 -1.19 -5.64 0.72
C SER A 204 -1.28 -4.16 0.36
N LYS A 205 -2.30 -3.83 -0.42
CA LYS A 205 -2.73 -2.47 -0.67
C LYS A 205 -4.25 -2.41 -0.67
N ILE A 206 -4.79 -1.25 -0.34
CA ILE A 206 -6.22 -0.98 -0.40
C ILE A 206 -6.46 0.44 -0.87
N GLU A 207 -7.49 0.62 -1.68
CA GLU A 207 -8.10 1.91 -1.99
C GLU A 207 -9.58 1.83 -1.64
N THR A 208 -10.04 2.72 -0.78
CA THR A 208 -11.46 2.87 -0.42
C THR A 208 -11.93 4.26 -0.81
N GLN A 209 -13.17 4.35 -1.26
CA GLN A 209 -13.82 5.62 -1.56
C GLN A 209 -15.13 5.73 -0.79
N SER A 210 -15.44 6.93 -0.31
CA SER A 210 -16.72 7.29 0.29
C SER A 210 -17.30 8.47 -0.49
N MET A 211 -18.08 8.18 -1.51
CA MET A 211 -18.64 9.17 -2.41
C MET A 211 -20.11 9.46 -2.09
N ASN A 212 -20.43 10.74 -1.97
CA ASN A 212 -21.80 11.24 -1.89
C ASN A 212 -22.09 12.06 -3.16
N GLN A 213 -23.17 11.75 -3.86
CA GLN A 213 -23.62 12.48 -5.04
C GLN A 213 -25.03 13.04 -4.80
N SER A 214 -25.22 14.31 -5.12
CA SER A 214 -26.53 14.97 -5.25
C SER A 214 -26.76 15.26 -6.73
N ILE A 215 -27.80 14.68 -7.29
CA ILE A 215 -28.11 14.73 -8.72
C ILE A 215 -29.46 15.40 -8.90
N ALA A 216 -29.58 16.32 -9.83
CA ALA A 216 -30.85 16.94 -10.18
C ALA A 216 -30.97 17.15 -11.69
N ALA A 217 -32.12 16.79 -12.26
CA ALA A 217 -32.43 17.01 -13.66
C ALA A 217 -33.41 18.18 -13.81
N TYR A 218 -33.22 18.97 -14.86
CA TYR A 218 -34.01 20.16 -15.15
C TYR A 218 -34.43 20.20 -16.61
N SER A 219 -35.65 20.67 -16.87
CA SER A 219 -36.07 21.10 -18.21
C SER A 219 -36.28 22.62 -18.18
N GLY A 220 -35.36 23.36 -18.79
CA GLY A 220 -35.28 24.82 -18.60
C GLY A 220 -35.04 25.19 -17.13
N ASN A 221 -36.05 25.75 -16.46
CA ASN A 221 -36.00 26.14 -15.04
C ASN A 221 -36.83 25.23 -14.12
N GLU A 222 -37.49 24.21 -14.67
CA GLU A 222 -38.31 23.27 -13.89
C GLU A 222 -37.46 22.08 -13.47
N GLU A 223 -37.42 21.76 -12.17
CA GLU A 223 -36.79 20.55 -11.65
C GLU A 223 -37.68 19.35 -11.96
N LEU A 224 -37.13 18.37 -12.68
CA LEU A 224 -37.83 17.14 -13.05
C LEU A 224 -37.76 16.10 -11.92
N TRP A 225 -36.54 15.88 -11.42
CA TRP A 225 -36.26 14.95 -10.33
C TRP A 225 -34.93 15.29 -9.68
N GLN A 226 -34.75 14.79 -8.45
CA GLN A 226 -33.51 14.86 -7.70
C GLN A 226 -33.22 13.52 -7.03
N MET A 227 -31.95 13.19 -6.84
CA MET A 227 -31.48 11.95 -6.27
C MET A 227 -30.25 12.19 -5.39
N ASN A 228 -30.19 11.56 -4.21
CA ASN A 228 -28.97 11.51 -3.41
C ASN A 228 -28.47 10.07 -3.35
N VAL A 229 -27.20 9.86 -3.66
CA VAL A 229 -26.59 8.53 -3.77
C VAL A 229 -25.30 8.48 -2.98
N ASN A 230 -25.15 7.43 -2.16
CA ASN A 230 -23.89 7.07 -1.51
C ASN A 230 -23.26 5.92 -2.31
N VAL A 231 -22.01 6.05 -2.72
CA VAL A 231 -21.27 5.03 -3.47
C VAL A 231 -19.96 4.75 -2.74
N ASN A 232 -19.71 3.47 -2.43
CA ASN A 232 -18.54 3.02 -1.68
C ASN A 232 -17.75 1.94 -2.44
N PRO A 233 -16.90 2.36 -3.39
CA PRO A 233 -15.86 1.52 -3.99
C PRO A 233 -14.80 1.07 -2.99
N VAL A 234 -14.35 -0.17 -3.13
CA VAL A 234 -13.19 -0.77 -2.46
C VAL A 234 -12.42 -1.59 -3.48
N ILE A 235 -11.12 -1.34 -3.59
CA ILE A 235 -10.16 -2.16 -4.35
C ILE A 235 -9.11 -2.64 -3.37
N GLU A 236 -8.85 -3.95 -3.36
CA GLU A 236 -7.77 -4.53 -2.57
C GLU A 236 -6.89 -5.46 -3.39
N ALA A 237 -5.62 -5.53 -2.99
CA ALA A 237 -4.73 -6.61 -3.38
C ALA A 237 -3.91 -7.08 -2.18
N LYS A 238 -3.72 -8.39 -2.01
CA LYS A 238 -2.92 -8.95 -0.89
C LYS A 238 -2.16 -10.21 -1.28
N LYS A 239 -1.09 -10.49 -0.52
CA LYS A 239 -0.31 -11.73 -0.57
C LYS A 239 -0.77 -12.67 0.54
N SER A 240 -1.31 -13.82 0.17
CA SER A 240 -1.67 -14.90 1.10
C SER A 240 -0.65 -16.04 0.99
N ILE A 241 -0.29 -16.65 2.12
CA ILE A 241 0.62 -17.81 2.15
C ILE A 241 -0.13 -19.04 2.64
N TYR A 242 0.06 -20.16 1.94
CA TYR A 242 -0.53 -21.44 2.29
C TYR A 242 0.55 -22.51 2.41
N ALA A 243 0.63 -23.15 3.57
CA ALA A 243 1.41 -24.36 3.77
C ALA A 243 0.56 -25.59 3.38
N THR A 244 1.16 -26.51 2.64
CA THR A 244 0.50 -27.73 2.16
C THR A 244 1.42 -28.93 2.33
N GLU A 245 0.87 -30.04 2.84
CA GLU A 245 1.56 -31.31 2.84
C GLU A 245 1.72 -31.81 1.40
N SER A 246 2.93 -32.28 1.08
CA SER A 246 3.25 -32.77 -0.26
C SER A 246 2.65 -34.15 -0.52
N SER A 247 2.11 -34.33 -1.72
CA SER A 247 1.55 -35.61 -2.19
C SER A 247 2.00 -35.88 -3.62
N PRO A 248 2.39 -37.12 -3.99
CA PRO A 248 2.35 -38.36 -3.20
C PRO A 248 3.56 -38.55 -2.26
N ASN A 249 3.47 -39.54 -1.35
CA ASN A 249 4.44 -39.81 -0.29
C ASN A 249 5.87 -40.30 -0.71
N PRO A 250 6.20 -40.63 -1.97
CA PRO A 250 7.60 -40.74 -2.41
C PRO A 250 8.08 -39.43 -3.07
N ILE A 251 8.12 -38.33 -2.33
CA ILE A 251 8.62 -37.03 -2.79
C ILE A 251 9.72 -36.51 -1.84
N SER A 252 10.70 -35.78 -2.37
CA SER A 252 11.93 -35.39 -1.64
C SER A 252 11.76 -34.24 -0.64
N PHE A 253 10.53 -33.75 -0.47
CA PHE A 253 10.15 -32.67 0.42
C PHE A 253 8.80 -32.99 1.07
N ARG A 254 8.56 -32.51 2.30
CA ARG A 254 7.36 -32.86 3.07
C ARG A 254 6.26 -31.83 2.96
N GLU A 255 6.66 -30.56 2.89
CA GLU A 255 5.77 -29.40 2.92
C GLU A 255 6.17 -28.45 1.80
N THR A 256 5.17 -27.84 1.17
CA THR A 256 5.32 -26.77 0.19
C THR A 256 4.57 -25.54 0.64
N TYR A 257 5.18 -24.38 0.45
CA TYR A 257 4.54 -23.09 0.67
C TYR A 257 4.18 -22.48 -0.68
N THR A 258 2.94 -22.01 -0.81
CA THR A 258 2.50 -21.26 -1.99
C THR A 258 2.10 -19.85 -1.59
N GLN A 259 2.59 -18.86 -2.32
CA GLN A 259 2.11 -17.48 -2.25
C GLN A 259 1.02 -17.28 -3.30
N ARG A 260 -0.08 -16.65 -2.89
CA ARG A 260 -1.19 -16.27 -3.78
C ARG A 260 -1.35 -14.77 -3.78
N LEU A 261 -1.42 -14.18 -4.98
CA LEU A 261 -1.83 -12.80 -5.16
C LEU A 261 -3.34 -12.78 -5.33
N GLU A 262 -4.03 -12.21 -4.35
CA GLU A 262 -5.49 -12.11 -4.33
C GLU A 262 -5.87 -10.65 -4.58
N ARG A 263 -6.77 -10.41 -5.54
CA ARG A 263 -7.34 -9.09 -5.84
C ARG A 263 -8.86 -9.18 -5.82
N ASN A 264 -9.47 -8.26 -5.07
CA ASN A 264 -10.93 -8.14 -5.03
C ASN A 264 -11.31 -6.68 -5.17
N SER A 265 -12.32 -6.42 -5.99
CA SER A 265 -12.89 -5.08 -6.13
C SER A 265 -14.40 -5.16 -5.99
N SER A 266 -14.95 -4.29 -5.16
CA SER A 266 -16.38 -4.23 -4.87
C SER A 266 -16.85 -2.80 -4.79
N LEU A 267 -18.02 -2.54 -5.33
CA LEU A 267 -18.73 -1.27 -5.26
C LEU A 267 -20.07 -1.55 -4.60
N THR A 268 -20.43 -0.77 -3.59
CA THR A 268 -21.80 -0.75 -3.06
C THR A 268 -22.41 0.62 -3.27
N TYR A 269 -23.71 0.70 -3.49
CA TYR A 269 -24.40 1.98 -3.52
C TYR A 269 -25.76 1.93 -2.82
N ASN A 270 -26.16 3.09 -2.31
CA ASN A 270 -27.47 3.33 -1.71
C ASN A 270 -28.04 4.66 -2.21
N ILE A 271 -29.24 4.63 -2.78
CA ILE A 271 -30.04 5.81 -3.11
C ILE A 271 -30.84 6.19 -1.85
N ALA A 272 -30.53 7.35 -1.28
CA ALA A 272 -31.11 7.82 -0.02
C ALA A 272 -32.45 8.56 -0.20
N THR A 273 -32.73 9.06 -1.41
CA THR A 273 -34.01 9.69 -1.76
C THR A 273 -35.07 8.65 -2.09
N ASN A 274 -36.33 8.94 -1.75
CA ASN A 274 -37.43 8.03 -2.07
C ASN A 274 -37.86 8.21 -3.54
N HIS A 275 -37.67 7.16 -4.36
CA HIS A 275 -38.13 7.10 -5.74
C HIS A 275 -39.15 5.98 -5.91
N ASN A 276 -40.43 6.31 -6.04
CA ASN A 276 -41.52 5.32 -6.08
C ASN A 276 -41.50 4.39 -7.31
N HIS A 277 -40.73 4.72 -8.34
CA HIS A 277 -40.56 3.88 -9.54
C HIS A 277 -39.39 2.90 -9.41
N LEU A 278 -38.43 3.14 -8.51
CA LEU A 278 -37.29 2.26 -8.31
C LEU A 278 -37.66 1.10 -7.39
N THR A 279 -37.19 -0.09 -7.75
CA THR A 279 -37.27 -1.26 -6.88
C THR A 279 -36.28 -1.14 -5.72
N GLN A 280 -36.48 -1.92 -4.66
CA GLN A 280 -35.54 -1.96 -3.53
C GLN A 280 -34.12 -2.36 -3.95
N GLN A 281 -34.01 -3.25 -4.95
CA GLN A 281 -32.72 -3.65 -5.52
C GLN A 281 -32.07 -2.53 -6.34
N GLN A 282 -32.85 -1.73 -7.07
CA GLN A 282 -32.32 -0.53 -7.74
C GLN A 282 -31.94 0.58 -6.75
N MET A 283 -32.55 0.64 -5.57
CA MET A 283 -32.13 1.61 -4.55
C MET A 283 -30.87 1.15 -3.79
N ASN A 284 -30.59 -0.15 -3.73
CA ASN A 284 -29.48 -0.72 -2.98
C ASN A 284 -28.91 -1.93 -3.70
N ASN A 285 -27.72 -1.80 -4.28
CA ASN A 285 -27.05 -2.91 -4.95
C ASN A 285 -25.53 -2.82 -4.82
N SER A 286 -24.87 -3.84 -5.37
CA SER A 286 -23.43 -3.94 -5.44
C SER A 286 -22.98 -4.45 -6.80
N ALA A 287 -21.78 -4.06 -7.20
CA ALA A 287 -21.05 -4.64 -8.33
C ALA A 287 -19.68 -5.13 -7.86
N THR A 288 -19.16 -6.19 -8.49
CA THR A 288 -17.83 -6.73 -8.19
C THR A 288 -17.04 -7.01 -9.47
N ILE A 289 -15.72 -7.00 -9.33
CA ILE A 289 -14.77 -7.55 -10.30
C ILE A 289 -13.92 -8.56 -9.54
N GLU A 290 -14.02 -9.82 -9.95
CA GLU A 290 -13.17 -10.90 -9.46
C GLU A 290 -12.16 -11.27 -10.53
N THR A 291 -10.90 -11.43 -10.13
CA THR A 291 -9.84 -11.88 -11.04
C THR A 291 -9.27 -13.21 -10.61
N ALA A 292 -8.66 -13.93 -11.55
CA ALA A 292 -7.97 -15.16 -11.20
C ALA A 292 -6.75 -14.84 -10.32
N ASN A 293 -6.58 -15.62 -9.24
CA ASN A 293 -5.42 -15.48 -8.37
C ASN A 293 -4.16 -16.03 -9.06
N ASP A 294 -3.09 -15.26 -9.04
CA ASP A 294 -1.77 -15.77 -9.39
C ASP A 294 -1.21 -16.58 -8.22
N ILE A 295 -0.65 -17.75 -8.53
CA ILE A 295 -0.11 -18.67 -7.52
C ILE A 295 1.34 -19.01 -7.87
N GLU A 296 2.22 -18.86 -6.91
CA GLU A 296 3.64 -19.24 -7.02
C GLU A 296 4.06 -20.16 -5.88
N TYR A 297 4.93 -21.12 -6.18
CA TYR A 297 5.61 -21.90 -5.15
C TYR A 297 6.77 -21.09 -4.60
N LEU A 298 6.87 -21.07 -3.27
CA LEU A 298 7.99 -20.50 -2.56
C LEU A 298 9.13 -21.52 -2.43
N THR A 299 10.30 -21.04 -2.03
CA THR A 299 11.48 -21.88 -1.79
C THR A 299 11.18 -22.91 -0.71
N LEU A 300 11.65 -24.15 -0.91
CA LEU A 300 11.46 -25.21 0.07
C LEU A 300 12.26 -24.89 1.34
N PRO A 301 11.67 -25.07 2.54
CA PRO A 301 12.43 -24.88 3.78
C PRO A 301 13.67 -25.80 3.83
N PRO A 302 14.81 -25.32 4.35
CA PRO A 302 16.00 -26.15 4.52
C PRO A 302 15.72 -27.39 5.39
N GLN A 303 16.30 -28.55 5.03
CA GLN A 303 16.14 -29.79 5.79
C GLN A 303 16.76 -29.72 7.19
N GLU A 304 17.74 -28.83 7.36
CA GLU A 304 18.46 -28.55 8.59
C GLU A 304 17.54 -28.00 9.69
N LEU A 305 16.31 -27.57 9.37
CA LEU A 305 15.31 -27.11 10.35
C LEU A 305 14.70 -28.22 11.22
N SER A 306 15.07 -29.49 11.02
CA SER A 306 14.55 -30.63 11.80
C SER A 306 14.72 -30.50 13.33
N PHE A 307 15.64 -29.67 13.82
CA PHE A 307 15.76 -29.40 15.26
C PHE A 307 14.59 -28.57 15.83
N LEU A 308 13.79 -27.93 14.97
CA LEU A 308 12.57 -27.22 15.34
C LEU A 308 11.35 -28.13 15.45
N THR A 309 11.44 -29.42 15.13
CA THR A 309 10.26 -30.30 15.17
C THR A 309 9.60 -30.31 16.55
N GLY A 310 8.34 -29.87 16.60
CA GLY A 310 7.55 -29.73 17.82
C GLY A 310 7.85 -28.48 18.64
N HIS A 311 8.70 -27.59 18.15
CA HIS A 311 8.97 -26.28 18.74
C HIS A 311 7.86 -25.29 18.38
N TRP A 312 7.50 -24.40 19.30
CA TRP A 312 6.40 -23.45 19.12
C TRP A 312 6.59 -22.49 17.93
N ALA A 313 7.84 -22.22 17.54
CA ALA A 313 8.20 -21.35 16.42
C ALA A 313 8.48 -22.11 15.10
N GLU A 314 8.22 -23.43 15.04
CA GLU A 314 8.58 -24.25 13.88
C GLU A 314 8.01 -23.70 12.57
N GLU A 315 6.70 -23.43 12.55
CA GLU A 315 6.01 -22.96 11.35
C GLU A 315 6.40 -21.53 10.97
N ASP A 316 6.55 -20.65 11.97
CA ASP A 316 7.00 -19.27 11.73
C ASP A 316 8.35 -19.24 11.03
N ILE A 317 9.30 -20.04 11.52
CA ILE A 317 10.66 -20.06 10.97
C ILE A 317 10.70 -20.73 9.60
N LYS A 318 9.99 -21.84 9.39
CA LYS A 318 9.89 -22.47 8.06
C LYS A 318 9.31 -21.49 7.03
N GLN A 319 8.22 -20.80 7.36
CA GLN A 319 7.60 -19.83 6.47
C GLN A 319 8.59 -18.70 6.09
N LEU A 320 9.33 -18.15 7.05
CA LEU A 320 10.32 -17.11 6.77
C LEU A 320 11.51 -17.58 5.94
N TYR A 321 11.92 -18.85 6.06
CA TYR A 321 12.92 -19.44 5.16
C TYR A 321 12.36 -19.62 3.75
N SER A 322 11.10 -20.05 3.63
CA SER A 322 10.44 -20.17 2.32
C SER A 322 10.28 -18.83 1.60
N LEU A 323 10.09 -17.76 2.37
CA LEU A 323 10.06 -16.38 1.88
C LEU A 323 11.45 -15.77 1.66
N GLU A 324 12.53 -16.52 1.92
CA GLU A 324 13.92 -16.04 1.83
C GLU A 324 14.24 -14.80 2.71
N ILE A 325 13.35 -14.50 3.66
CA ILE A 325 13.52 -13.48 4.69
C ILE A 325 14.60 -13.93 5.67
N LEU A 326 14.55 -15.20 6.09
CA LEU A 326 15.67 -15.89 6.71
C LEU A 326 16.45 -16.64 5.63
N ASP A 327 17.74 -16.35 5.51
CA ASP A 327 18.62 -16.90 4.46
C ASP A 327 19.95 -17.43 5.00
N ASN A 328 20.23 -17.24 6.29
CA ASN A 328 21.40 -17.81 6.94
C ASN A 328 21.23 -19.32 7.13
N LEU A 329 22.33 -20.09 7.07
CA LEU A 329 22.28 -21.53 7.30
C LEU A 329 21.67 -21.86 8.68
N PRO A 330 20.58 -22.65 8.76
CA PRO A 330 19.98 -23.00 10.04
C PRO A 330 20.92 -23.80 10.92
N HIS A 331 20.87 -23.56 12.23
CA HIS A 331 21.66 -24.29 13.21
C HIS A 331 21.00 -24.25 14.59
N GLN A 332 21.24 -25.27 15.42
CA GLN A 332 20.53 -25.46 16.68
C GLN A 332 20.67 -24.29 17.68
N ASN A 333 21.79 -23.56 17.64
CA ASN A 333 22.00 -22.42 18.56
C ASN A 333 21.04 -21.26 18.30
N MET A 334 20.39 -21.18 17.13
CA MET A 334 19.38 -20.16 16.82
C MET A 334 18.22 -20.12 17.81
N LEU A 335 17.95 -21.24 18.50
CA LEU A 335 16.95 -21.34 19.57
C LEU A 335 17.23 -20.40 20.75
N TYR A 336 18.50 -20.07 21.01
CA TYR A 336 18.94 -19.35 22.22
C TYR A 336 19.83 -18.15 21.91
N GLN A 337 20.43 -18.12 20.72
CA GLN A 337 21.33 -17.06 20.30
C GLN A 337 20.54 -15.77 20.12
N SER A 338 20.98 -14.73 20.82
CA SER A 338 20.47 -13.37 20.63
C SER A 338 20.75 -12.90 19.21
N MET A 339 19.73 -12.34 18.56
CA MET A 339 19.85 -11.70 17.26
C MET A 339 20.56 -10.35 17.42
N THR A 340 21.48 -10.05 16.51
CA THR A 340 22.14 -8.74 16.48
C THR A 340 21.24 -7.68 15.85
N ARG A 341 21.48 -6.41 16.20
CA ARG A 341 20.75 -5.26 15.62
C ARG A 341 20.87 -5.22 14.09
N GLY A 342 22.04 -5.52 13.53
CA GLY A 342 22.24 -5.56 12.08
C GLY A 342 21.43 -6.67 11.40
N GLU A 343 21.41 -7.87 11.96
CA GLU A 343 20.59 -8.98 11.44
C GLU A 343 19.09 -8.68 11.51
N TYR A 344 18.64 -8.05 12.60
CA TYR A 344 17.24 -7.65 12.73
C TYR A 344 16.84 -6.60 11.68
N ILE A 345 17.70 -5.63 11.37
CA ILE A 345 17.44 -4.68 10.27
C ILE A 345 17.41 -5.38 8.92
N LYS A 346 18.34 -6.28 8.62
CA LYS A 346 18.30 -7.08 7.38
C LYS A 346 16.97 -7.81 7.25
N LEU A 347 16.49 -8.43 8.34
CA LEU A 347 15.22 -9.16 8.37
C LEU A 347 14.04 -8.26 8.00
N LEU A 348 14.00 -7.04 8.54
CA LEU A 348 12.95 -6.06 8.25
C LEU A 348 13.04 -5.52 6.82
N CYS A 349 14.23 -5.21 6.32
CA CYS A 349 14.42 -4.77 4.93
C CYS A 349 13.91 -5.83 3.95
N LYS A 350 14.22 -7.11 4.19
CA LYS A 350 13.69 -8.23 3.40
C LYS A 350 12.18 -8.39 3.54
N THR A 351 11.67 -8.30 4.77
CA THR A 351 10.22 -8.39 5.03
C THR A 351 9.44 -7.32 4.27
N MET A 352 9.99 -6.11 4.17
CA MET A 352 9.38 -5.00 3.44
C MET A 352 9.81 -4.93 1.97
N ASN A 353 10.65 -5.87 1.51
CA ASN A 353 11.23 -5.87 0.16
C ASN A 353 11.81 -4.50 -0.24
N LEU A 354 12.59 -3.90 0.65
CA LEU A 354 13.24 -2.61 0.38
C LEU A 354 14.33 -2.78 -0.68
N ASP A 355 14.39 -1.84 -1.62
CA ASP A 355 15.43 -1.82 -2.65
C ASP A 355 16.79 -1.45 -2.02
N ILE A 356 17.73 -2.39 -2.12
CA ILE A 356 19.09 -2.24 -1.58
C ILE A 356 20.14 -1.94 -2.66
N SER A 357 19.74 -1.89 -3.94
CA SER A 357 20.65 -1.81 -5.09
C SER A 357 21.55 -0.58 -5.08
N GLU A 358 21.10 0.54 -4.49
CA GLU A 358 21.91 1.76 -4.32
C GLU A 358 23.18 1.52 -3.49
N HIS A 359 23.16 0.52 -2.60
CA HIS A 359 24.25 0.24 -1.65
C HIS A 359 24.95 -1.10 -1.87
N GLU A 360 24.54 -1.91 -2.87
CA GLU A 360 25.14 -3.23 -3.13
C GLU A 360 26.57 -3.13 -3.68
N ASP A 361 26.85 -2.12 -4.51
CA ASP A 361 28.14 -1.90 -5.17
C ASP A 361 29.05 -0.92 -4.40
N ALA A 362 28.78 -0.68 -3.11
CA ALA A 362 29.55 0.27 -2.31
C ALA A 362 31.02 -0.17 -2.15
N GLU A 363 31.96 0.74 -2.42
CA GLU A 363 33.40 0.47 -2.41
C GLU A 363 34.13 1.18 -1.25
N GLU A 364 35.36 0.74 -0.98
CA GLU A 364 36.25 1.35 0.01
C GLU A 364 36.62 2.78 -0.42
N GLY A 365 35.94 3.78 0.17
CA GLY A 365 36.09 5.20 -0.17
C GLY A 365 34.77 5.96 -0.23
N ASP A 366 33.64 5.25 -0.26
CA ASP A 366 32.30 5.86 -0.16
C ASP A 366 32.06 6.50 1.21
N LEU A 367 31.09 7.43 1.26
CA LEU A 367 30.77 8.16 2.48
C LEU A 367 30.24 7.19 3.55
N GLN A 368 31.10 6.87 4.52
CA GLN A 368 30.74 6.01 5.64
C GLN A 368 29.99 6.81 6.71
N VAL A 369 28.70 6.50 6.91
CA VAL A 369 27.86 7.13 7.95
C VAL A 369 28.15 6.54 9.34
N PHE A 370 28.41 5.23 9.41
CA PHE A 370 28.71 4.53 10.66
C PHE A 370 30.07 3.85 10.61
N ASP A 371 30.93 4.16 11.57
CA ASP A 371 32.31 3.66 11.65
C ASP A 371 32.35 2.13 11.82
N ASP A 372 31.32 1.54 12.44
CA ASP A 372 31.19 0.10 12.66
C ASP A 372 30.45 -0.66 11.56
N VAL A 373 30.08 0.01 10.46
CA VAL A 373 29.42 -0.60 9.29
C VAL A 373 30.25 -0.30 8.03
N PRO A 374 31.34 -1.05 7.79
CA PRO A 374 32.18 -0.84 6.61
C PRO A 374 31.47 -1.31 5.32
N PRO A 375 31.74 -0.70 4.14
CA PRO A 375 31.12 -1.06 2.85
C PRO A 375 31.23 -2.54 2.47
N ASN A 376 32.31 -3.20 2.88
CA ASN A 376 32.53 -4.63 2.62
C ASN A 376 31.75 -5.58 3.55
N ASN A 377 30.99 -5.06 4.52
CA ASN A 377 30.16 -5.88 5.40
C ASN A 377 28.90 -6.34 4.66
N PRO A 378 28.53 -7.64 4.70
CA PRO A 378 27.31 -8.13 4.05
C PRO A 378 26.00 -7.45 4.51
N LEU A 379 25.99 -6.83 5.69
CA LEU A 379 24.84 -6.09 6.21
C LEU A 379 24.85 -4.61 5.83
N TYR A 380 25.92 -4.10 5.23
CA TYR A 380 26.05 -2.71 4.79
C TYR A 380 24.86 -2.25 3.93
N PRO A 381 24.50 -2.94 2.82
CA PRO A 381 23.43 -2.47 1.96
C PRO A 381 22.09 -2.34 2.69
N TYR A 382 21.75 -3.34 3.50
CA TYR A 382 20.52 -3.33 4.28
C TYR A 382 20.48 -2.21 5.33
N ILE A 383 21.58 -1.98 6.05
CA ILE A 383 21.66 -0.97 7.11
C ILE A 383 21.59 0.43 6.50
N MET A 384 22.30 0.67 5.39
CA MET A 384 22.29 1.96 4.72
C MET A 384 20.95 2.26 4.06
N THR A 385 20.33 1.29 3.38
CA THR A 385 18.95 1.42 2.89
C THR A 385 17.98 1.74 4.02
N ALA A 386 18.07 1.03 5.15
CA ALA A 386 17.20 1.30 6.31
C ALA A 386 17.45 2.68 6.92
N TYR A 387 18.69 3.18 6.88
CA TYR A 387 19.03 4.52 7.33
C TYR A 387 18.42 5.59 6.40
N ASP A 388 18.56 5.42 5.08
CA ASP A 388 18.03 6.36 4.08
C ASP A 388 16.50 6.40 4.06
N HIS A 389 15.85 5.25 4.26
CA HIS A 389 14.39 5.14 4.45
C HIS A 389 13.94 5.59 5.85
N LYS A 390 14.86 6.06 6.70
CA LYS A 390 14.59 6.51 8.08
C LYS A 390 13.91 5.45 8.95
N LEU A 391 14.13 4.17 8.65
CA LEU A 391 13.69 3.07 9.50
C LEU A 391 14.48 3.05 10.82
N THR A 392 15.77 3.36 10.73
CA THR A 392 16.68 3.24 11.86
C THR A 392 17.63 4.43 11.95
N LYS A 393 18.20 4.60 13.15
CA LYS A 393 19.29 5.53 13.42
C LYS A 393 20.38 4.83 14.21
N GLY A 394 21.57 5.43 14.21
CA GLY A 394 22.67 4.98 15.07
C GLY A 394 22.31 5.08 16.55
N ILE A 395 22.97 4.24 17.36
CA ILE A 395 22.87 4.29 18.82
C ILE A 395 23.73 5.42 19.41
N ALA A 396 24.70 5.93 18.64
CA ALA A 396 25.51 7.09 18.95
C ALA A 396 25.96 7.77 17.65
N VAL A 397 26.67 8.89 17.78
CA VAL A 397 27.30 9.58 16.64
C VAL A 397 28.22 8.59 15.92
N ASN A 398 28.01 8.40 14.63
CA ASN A 398 28.75 7.49 13.74
C ASN A 398 28.83 6.03 14.23
N THR A 399 27.93 5.56 15.10
CA THR A 399 27.92 4.16 15.56
C THR A 399 26.53 3.57 15.45
N PHE A 400 26.40 2.46 14.71
CA PHE A 400 25.16 1.74 14.51
C PHE A 400 24.91 0.68 15.58
N GLY A 401 25.95 -0.02 16.04
CA GLY A 401 25.85 -1.17 16.93
C GLY A 401 25.59 -2.48 16.18
N ILE A 402 26.22 -2.69 15.01
CA ILE A 402 25.89 -3.79 14.08
C ILE A 402 25.86 -5.18 14.73
N HIS A 403 26.80 -5.48 15.63
CA HIS A 403 26.93 -6.78 16.29
C HIS A 403 26.36 -6.80 17.71
N GLN A 404 25.73 -5.71 18.16
CA GLN A 404 25.13 -5.67 19.48
C GLN A 404 23.81 -6.46 19.48
N PRO A 405 23.57 -7.34 20.47
CA PRO A 405 22.28 -7.98 20.65
C PRO A 405 21.17 -6.94 20.79
N ILE A 406 20.06 -7.12 20.07
CA ILE A 406 18.93 -6.20 20.12
C ILE A 406 18.00 -6.52 21.30
N THR A 407 17.59 -5.49 22.04
CA THR A 407 16.59 -5.63 23.11
C THR A 407 15.16 -5.65 22.54
N ARG A 408 14.21 -6.17 23.33
CA ARG A 408 12.79 -6.21 22.95
C ARG A 408 12.21 -4.82 22.69
N GLU A 409 12.51 -3.85 23.55
CA GLU A 409 12.04 -2.47 23.34
C GLU A 409 12.60 -1.81 22.08
N GLU A 410 13.87 -2.06 21.73
CA GLU A 410 14.45 -1.54 20.49
C GLU A 410 13.81 -2.18 19.26
N ALA A 411 13.63 -3.50 19.29
CA ALA A 411 13.03 -4.24 18.20
C ALA A 411 11.59 -3.81 17.95
N PHE A 412 10.78 -3.66 19.02
CA PHE A 412 9.40 -3.20 18.92
C PHE A 412 9.28 -1.76 18.42
N VAL A 413 10.20 -0.87 18.82
CA VAL A 413 10.19 0.51 18.33
C VAL A 413 10.53 0.57 16.84
N ILE A 414 11.55 -0.15 16.38
CA ILE A 414 11.88 -0.20 14.93
C ILE A 414 10.72 -0.81 14.14
N TYR A 415 10.16 -1.91 14.67
CA TYR A 415 9.00 -2.59 14.10
C TYR A 415 7.80 -1.64 13.92
N MET A 416 7.45 -0.88 14.96
CA MET A 416 6.32 0.05 14.93
C MET A 416 6.58 1.27 14.03
N ARG A 417 7.83 1.69 13.88
CA ARG A 417 8.19 2.77 12.95
C ARG A 417 7.89 2.41 11.50
N ILE A 418 8.03 1.15 11.09
CA ILE A 418 7.65 0.70 9.74
C ILE A 418 6.18 0.96 9.47
N ILE A 419 5.33 0.73 10.47
CA ILE A 419 3.89 0.87 10.34
C ILE A 419 3.47 2.34 10.42
N GLY A 420 4.19 3.15 11.20
CA GLY A 420 3.93 4.59 11.39
C GLY A 420 2.58 4.91 12.04
N LEU A 421 2.00 3.95 12.75
CA LEU A 421 0.74 4.10 13.48
C LEU A 421 0.97 4.34 14.99
N ASP A 422 2.07 5.00 15.35
CA ASP A 422 2.38 5.32 16.74
C ASP A 422 1.35 6.29 17.35
N ASN A 423 0.67 7.08 16.53
CA ASN A 423 -0.39 8.01 16.97
C ASN A 423 -1.66 7.35 17.53
N ILE A 424 -1.80 6.02 17.40
CA ILE A 424 -2.90 5.27 18.03
C ILE A 424 -2.84 5.37 19.57
N ALA A 425 -1.63 5.49 20.14
CA ALA A 425 -1.41 5.64 21.58
C ALA A 425 -1.11 7.11 21.96
N THR A 426 -1.97 8.05 21.57
CA THR A 426 -1.80 9.51 21.79
C THR A 426 -2.30 9.99 23.15
N THR A 427 -1.68 9.50 24.22
CA THR A 427 -1.88 10.08 25.56
C THR A 427 -0.64 10.87 25.98
N ASP A 428 -0.83 12.02 26.63
CA ASP A 428 0.27 12.87 27.15
C ASP A 428 1.19 12.14 28.16
N ASN A 429 0.71 11.03 28.73
CA ASN A 429 1.47 10.15 29.63
C ASN A 429 1.23 8.68 29.26
N PRO A 430 1.88 8.18 28.19
CA PRO A 430 1.67 6.83 27.71
C PRO A 430 1.99 5.80 28.78
N ARG A 431 1.10 4.82 28.94
CA ARG A 431 1.25 3.69 29.85
C ARG A 431 0.74 2.44 29.16
N THR A 432 1.34 1.32 29.53
CA THR A 432 0.90 -0.01 29.11
C THR A 432 0.21 -0.72 30.27
N PRO A 433 -0.67 -1.70 30.00
CA PRO A 433 -1.22 -2.58 31.03
C PRO A 433 -0.26 -3.71 31.42
N PHE A 434 0.96 -3.76 30.87
CA PHE A 434 1.94 -4.78 31.20
C PHE A 434 2.40 -4.66 32.66
N VAL A 435 2.64 -5.82 33.29
CA VAL A 435 3.04 -5.89 34.71
C VAL A 435 4.36 -5.18 34.97
N ASP A 436 5.26 -5.19 33.99
CA ASP A 436 6.59 -4.58 33.99
C ASP A 436 6.63 -3.23 33.27
N ASN A 437 5.49 -2.50 33.19
CA ASN A 437 5.41 -1.17 32.57
C ASN A 437 6.53 -0.22 33.00
N ASP A 438 6.88 -0.23 34.29
CA ASP A 438 7.89 0.69 34.85
C ASP A 438 9.33 0.34 34.44
N GLU A 439 9.55 -0.84 33.86
CA GLU A 439 10.85 -1.26 33.29
C GLU A 439 11.00 -0.84 31.81
N ILE A 440 9.90 -0.46 31.15
CA ILE A 440 9.88 -0.02 29.76
C ILE A 440 10.53 1.37 29.66
N ALA A 441 11.43 1.56 28.71
CA ALA A 441 12.00 2.89 28.48
C ALA A 441 10.91 3.89 28.05
N SER A 442 11.03 5.14 28.53
CA SER A 442 10.10 6.22 28.19
C SER A 442 10.01 6.51 26.68
N TRP A 443 11.06 6.21 25.92
CA TRP A 443 11.09 6.36 24.46
C TRP A 443 10.44 5.20 23.70
N ALA A 444 10.11 4.08 24.35
CA ALA A 444 9.54 2.89 23.73
C ALA A 444 8.08 2.65 24.09
N ILE A 445 7.61 3.27 25.17
CA ILE A 445 6.31 2.99 25.76
C ILE A 445 5.14 3.31 24.83
N LYS A 446 5.27 4.35 23.99
CA LYS A 446 4.23 4.77 23.04
C LYS A 446 4.06 3.71 21.94
N GLU A 447 5.17 3.29 21.35
CA GLU A 447 5.21 2.27 20.31
C GLU A 447 4.76 0.91 20.84
N ILE A 448 5.21 0.51 22.03
CA ILE A 448 4.81 -0.75 22.65
C ILE A 448 3.31 -0.76 22.94
N GLU A 449 2.75 0.34 23.45
CA GLU A 449 1.30 0.43 23.67
C GLU A 449 0.52 0.42 22.36
N ALA A 450 0.98 1.13 21.33
CA ALA A 450 0.34 1.10 20.02
C ALA A 450 0.34 -0.31 19.42
N GLY A 451 1.49 -1.02 19.44
CA GLY A 451 1.57 -2.40 18.98
C GLY A 451 0.74 -3.37 19.83
N ARG A 452 0.51 -3.08 21.11
CA ARG A 452 -0.41 -3.87 21.94
C ARG A 452 -1.87 -3.64 21.55
N VAL A 453 -2.27 -2.39 21.28
CA VAL A 453 -3.63 -2.04 20.82
C VAL A 453 -3.92 -2.70 19.47
N LEU A 454 -2.95 -2.69 18.56
CA LEU A 454 -3.01 -3.37 17.26
C LEU A 454 -2.94 -4.90 17.36
N GLY A 455 -2.67 -5.46 18.56
CA GLY A 455 -2.59 -6.90 18.76
C GLY A 455 -1.36 -7.57 18.16
N ILE A 456 -0.29 -6.83 17.87
CA ILE A 456 0.96 -7.35 17.28
C ILE A 456 2.10 -7.47 18.30
N ILE A 457 1.99 -6.76 19.42
CA ILE A 457 2.87 -6.94 20.59
C ILE A 457 2.08 -7.59 21.72
N HIS A 458 2.58 -8.73 22.20
CA HIS A 458 2.01 -9.47 23.31
C HIS A 458 2.98 -9.57 24.47
N GLY A 459 2.39 -9.62 25.67
CA GLY A 459 3.13 -10.01 26.88
C GLY A 459 3.31 -11.53 26.93
N ASP A 460 4.23 -11.97 27.77
CA ASP A 460 4.39 -13.37 28.11
C ASP A 460 3.21 -13.90 28.94
N SER A 461 3.27 -15.18 29.33
CA SER A 461 2.26 -15.82 30.17
C SER A 461 2.01 -15.15 31.53
N ASN A 462 2.93 -14.28 31.99
CA ASN A 462 2.81 -13.51 33.23
C ASN A 462 2.35 -12.06 32.97
N GLY A 463 1.99 -11.71 31.74
CA GLY A 463 1.58 -10.37 31.34
C GLY A 463 2.73 -9.37 31.31
N ARG A 464 3.97 -9.82 31.09
CA ARG A 464 5.17 -8.97 30.99
C ARG A 464 5.64 -8.81 29.55
N VAL A 465 6.11 -7.62 29.19
CA VAL A 465 6.72 -7.39 27.87
C VAL A 465 8.20 -7.76 27.83
N ASN A 466 8.86 -7.78 28.99
CA ASN A 466 10.28 -8.05 29.21
C ASN A 466 11.20 -7.12 28.40
N ALA A 467 10.91 -5.81 28.39
CA ALA A 467 11.47 -4.79 27.49
C ALA A 467 13.00 -4.83 27.33
N LYS A 468 13.74 -5.04 28.43
CA LYS A 468 15.22 -5.04 28.45
C LYS A 468 15.87 -6.37 28.03
N SER A 469 15.08 -7.42 27.85
CA SER A 469 15.60 -8.72 27.44
C SER A 469 16.02 -8.69 25.98
N TYR A 470 17.04 -9.49 25.62
CA TYR A 470 17.43 -9.69 24.23
C TYR A 470 16.44 -10.62 23.52
N ILE A 471 16.29 -10.44 22.22
CA ILE A 471 15.48 -11.30 21.36
C ILE A 471 16.35 -12.39 20.76
N SER A 472 15.95 -13.65 20.89
CA SER A 472 16.56 -14.77 20.16
C SER A 472 16.15 -14.78 18.69
N ALA A 473 16.93 -15.44 17.83
CA ALA A 473 16.60 -15.51 16.40
C ALA A 473 15.21 -16.12 16.12
N VAL A 474 14.78 -17.11 16.91
CA VAL A 474 13.45 -17.72 16.77
C VAL A 474 12.32 -16.79 17.23
N GLU A 475 12.54 -16.00 18.28
CA GLU A 475 11.58 -14.99 18.73
C GLU A 475 11.46 -13.83 17.74
N ALA A 476 12.58 -13.40 17.15
CA ALA A 476 12.57 -12.40 16.09
C ALA A 476 11.78 -12.90 14.88
N GLY A 477 12.03 -14.14 14.43
CA GLY A 477 11.28 -14.73 13.32
C GLY A 477 9.78 -14.79 13.61
N SER A 478 9.40 -15.22 14.81
CA SER A 478 7.98 -15.28 15.21
C SER A 478 7.33 -13.88 15.27
N LEU A 479 8.08 -12.87 15.71
CA LEU A 479 7.64 -11.47 15.69
C LEU A 479 7.42 -10.97 14.25
N ILE A 480 8.35 -11.26 13.34
CA ILE A 480 8.24 -10.89 11.93
C ILE A 480 7.10 -11.63 11.25
N ASN A 481 6.86 -12.90 11.55
CA ASN A 481 5.74 -13.62 10.94
C ASN A 481 4.40 -13.02 11.35
N ARG A 482 4.23 -12.68 12.63
CA ARG A 482 3.06 -11.93 13.10
C ARG A 482 2.94 -10.55 12.44
N PHE A 483 4.07 -9.92 12.14
CA PHE A 483 4.07 -8.66 11.40
C PHE A 483 3.50 -8.80 10.02
N ILE A 484 4.00 -9.80 9.29
CA ILE A 484 3.56 -10.13 7.94
C ILE A 484 2.06 -10.43 7.94
N ASP A 485 1.57 -11.18 8.94
CA ASP A 485 0.15 -11.49 9.10
C ASP A 485 -0.72 -10.23 9.34
N TYR A 486 -0.23 -9.31 10.17
CA TYR A 486 -0.89 -8.01 10.34
C TYR A 486 -0.89 -7.20 9.04
N LEU A 487 0.26 -7.10 8.35
CA LEU A 487 0.36 -6.35 7.10
C LEU A 487 -0.56 -6.90 6.01
N ARG A 488 -0.70 -8.23 5.88
CA ARG A 488 -1.55 -8.85 4.83
C ARG A 488 -3.04 -8.86 5.14
N SER A 489 -3.45 -8.75 6.41
CA SER A 489 -4.85 -8.96 6.82
C SER A 489 -5.31 -8.03 7.93
N GLY A 490 -4.57 -7.94 9.04
CA GLY A 490 -4.96 -7.05 10.16
C GLY A 490 -5.12 -5.59 9.74
N LEU A 491 -4.18 -5.06 8.96
CA LEU A 491 -4.24 -3.70 8.45
C LEU A 491 -5.36 -3.49 7.42
N VAL A 492 -5.73 -4.54 6.67
CA VAL A 492 -6.89 -4.49 5.76
C VAL A 492 -8.17 -4.35 6.60
N ASP A 493 -8.31 -5.18 7.63
CA ASP A 493 -9.48 -5.17 8.53
C ASP A 493 -9.61 -3.83 9.27
N ASP A 494 -8.50 -3.14 9.58
CA ASP A 494 -8.53 -1.81 10.18
C ASP A 494 -9.14 -0.73 9.26
N PHE A 495 -9.08 -0.92 7.93
CA PHE A 495 -9.61 0.05 6.95
C PHE A 495 -11.06 -0.21 6.55
N ILE A 496 -11.48 -1.48 6.45
CA ILE A 496 -12.81 -1.86 5.95
C ILE A 496 -13.66 -2.66 6.94
N GLY A 497 -13.13 -2.93 8.15
CA GLY A 497 -13.74 -3.79 9.15
C GLY A 497 -13.42 -5.27 8.96
N PRO A 498 -13.59 -6.11 10.01
CA PRO A 498 -13.37 -7.54 9.92
C PRO A 498 -14.39 -8.20 8.99
N ARG A 499 -13.94 -9.16 8.18
CA ARG A 499 -14.77 -9.92 7.24
C ARG A 499 -15.51 -11.09 7.86
#